data_AF-A0A0M3JGG5-F1
#
_entry.id   AF-A0A0M3JGG5-F1
#
_cell.length_a   1.000
_cell.length_b   1.000
_cell.length_c   1.000
_cell.angle_alpha   90.00
_cell.angle_beta   90.00
_cell.angle_gamma   90.00
#
_symmetry.space_group_name_H-M   'P 1'
#
loop_
_entity.id
_entity.type
_entity.pdbx_description
1 polymer ?
#
loop_
_entity_poly.entity_id
_entity_poly.type
_entity_poly.pdbx_seq_one_letter_code
_entity_poly.pdbx_strand_id
1 'polypeptide(L)' 'LETKYGEIDEMNVCENIGEHMIGNVYVKFVREEDAEKAVKDLENRWQDKE' A
#
# COMPACT_ATOMS: atom_id res chain seq x y z
N LEU A 1 -3.37 2.15 -17.69
CA LEU A 1 -2.94 1.60 -16.38
C LEU A 1 -4.10 1.82 -15.44
N GLU A 2 -4.82 0.76 -15.11
CA GLU A 2 -6.04 0.85 -14.32
C GLU A 2 -5.67 1.10 -12.85
N THR A 3 -6.04 2.26 -12.33
CA THR A 3 -5.88 2.60 -10.91
C THR A 3 -7.05 2.02 -10.14
N LYS A 4 -6.94 0.74 -9.74
CA LYS A 4 -7.99 0.00 -9.02
C LYS A 4 -8.58 0.77 -7.82
N TYR A 5 -7.76 1.58 -7.14
CA TYR A 5 -8.19 2.35 -5.96
C TYR A 5 -8.28 3.86 -6.23
N GLY A 6 -7.37 4.41 -7.03
CA GLY A 6 -7.30 5.83 -7.34
C GLY A 6 -5.94 6.24 -7.88
N GLU A 7 -5.82 7.49 -8.32
CA GLU A 7 -4.59 8.04 -8.88
C GLU A 7 -3.47 8.08 -7.83
N ILE A 8 -2.30 7.53 -8.19
CA ILE A 8 -1.11 7.52 -7.34
C ILE A 8 -0.29 8.77 -7.65
N ASP A 9 0.01 9.54 -6.61
CA ASP A 9 0.93 10.67 -6.65
C ASP A 9 2.38 10.18 -6.54
N GLU A 10 2.66 9.27 -5.60
CA GLU A 10 3.99 8.75 -5.35
C GLU A 10 3.95 7.30 -4.82
N MET A 11 4.94 6.48 -5.21
CA MET A 11 5.10 5.12 -4.69
C MET A 11 6.58 4.82 -4.44
N ASN A 12 6.91 4.39 -3.23
CA ASN A 12 8.26 4.04 -2.80
C ASN A 12 8.30 2.58 -2.37
N VAL A 13 9.14 1.79 -3.04
CA VAL A 13 9.45 0.39 -2.66
C VAL A 13 10.79 0.41 -1.95
N CYS A 14 10.79 0.04 -0.67
CA CYS A 14 11.98 0.14 0.16
C CYS A 14 12.70 -1.21 0.29
N GLU A 15 13.93 -1.30 -0.20
CA GLU A 15 14.83 -2.43 0.03
C GLU A 15 15.64 -2.28 1.34
N ASN A 16 14.95 -1.90 2.42
CA ASN A 16 15.63 -1.66 3.69
C ASN A 16 16.07 -3.00 4.29
N ILE A 17 17.25 -3.05 4.93
CA ILE A 17 17.81 -4.28 5.52
C ILE A 17 17.57 -4.34 7.06
N GLY A 18 16.99 -3.29 7.64
CA GLY A 18 16.64 -3.25 9.07
C GLY A 18 15.35 -4.00 9.36
N GLU A 19 15.36 -4.91 10.34
CA GLU A 19 14.28 -5.86 10.65
C GLU A 19 12.86 -5.25 10.71
N HIS A 20 12.72 -4.03 11.22
CA HIS A 20 11.43 -3.33 11.33
C HIS A 20 10.95 -2.63 10.06
N MET A 21 11.79 -2.52 9.03
CA MET A 21 11.53 -1.75 7.83
C MET A 21 11.75 -2.54 6.53
N ILE A 22 12.18 -3.81 6.63
CA ILE A 22 12.40 -4.69 5.47
C ILE A 22 11.10 -4.83 4.68
N GLY A 23 11.16 -4.53 3.38
CA GLY A 23 10.09 -4.82 2.43
C GLY A 23 8.90 -3.86 2.48
N ASN A 24 9.01 -2.74 3.20
CA ASN A 24 7.92 -1.76 3.24
C ASN A 24 7.68 -1.13 1.86
N VAL A 25 6.41 -0.98 1.52
CA VAL A 25 5.95 -0.25 0.34
C VAL A 25 5.05 0.88 0.80
N TYR A 26 5.39 2.11 0.40
CA TYR A 26 4.60 3.29 0.69
C TYR A 26 3.94 3.79 -0.59
N VAL A 27 2.65 4.08 -0.52
CA VAL A 27 1.87 4.62 -1.63
C VAL A 27 1.15 5.87 -1.15
N LYS A 28 1.30 6.97 -1.89
CA LYS A 28 0.58 8.21 -1.70
C LYS A 28 -0.43 8.38 -2.83
N PHE A 29 -1.70 8.45 -2.48
CA PHE A 29 -2.78 8.73 -3.42
C PHE A 29 -3.03 10.24 -3.51
N VAL A 30 -3.55 10.68 -4.65
CA VAL A 30 -3.97 12.09 -4.84
C VAL A 30 -5.16 12.43 -3.94
N ARG A 31 -6.02 11.45 -3.64
CA ARG A 31 -7.22 11.60 -2.80
C ARG A 31 -7.15 10.69 -1.59
N GLU A 32 -7.51 11.22 -0.44
CA GLU A 32 -7.52 10.47 0.84
C GLU A 32 -8.50 9.29 0.83
N GLU A 33 -9.67 9.45 0.20
CA GLU A 33 -10.68 8.39 0.08
C GLU A 33 -10.14 7.14 -0.64
N ASP A 34 -9.22 7.32 -1.59
CA ASP A 34 -8.64 6.23 -2.37
C ASP A 34 -7.62 5.45 -1.54
N ALA A 35 -6.91 6.13 -0.62
CA ALA A 35 -6.08 5.48 0.39
C ALA A 35 -6.93 4.65 1.37
N GLU A 36 -8.07 5.19 1.82
CA GLU A 36 -8.98 4.46 2.71
C GLU A 36 -9.56 3.21 2.03
N LYS A 37 -9.98 3.31 0.77
CA LYS A 37 -10.44 2.16 -0.03
C LYS A 37 -9.34 1.11 -0.17
N ALA A 38 -8.11 1.54 -0.47
CA ALA A 38 -6.97 0.64 -0.62
C ALA A 38 -6.68 -0.12 0.68
N VAL A 39 -6.63 0.57 1.83
CA VAL A 39 -6.40 -0.08 3.13
C VAL A 39 -7.47 -1.11 3.43
N LYS A 40 -8.76 -0.74 3.32
CA LYS A 40 -9.88 -1.64 3.60
C LYS A 40 -9.90 -2.88 2.70
N ASP A 41 -9.57 -2.73 1.43
CA ASP A 41 -9.53 -3.87 0.50
C ASP A 41 -8.30 -4.74 0.75
N LEU A 42 -7.11 -4.14 0.92
CA LEU A 42 -5.85 -4.87 1.13
C LEU A 42 -5.82 -5.65 2.46
N GLU A 43 -6.41 -5.11 3.53
CA GLU A 43 -6.52 -5.76 4.84
C GLU A 43 -7.33 -7.08 4.79
N ASN A 44 -8.23 -7.20 3.81
CA ASN A 44 -9.07 -8.38 3.60
C ASN A 44 -8.53 -9.36 2.54
N ARG A 45 -7.39 -9.06 1.88
CA ARG A 45 -6.87 -9.88 0.78
C ARG A 45 -6.08 -11.10 1.22
N TRP A 46 -5.23 -10.96 2.24
CA TRP A 46 -4.39 -12.06 2.73
C TRP A 46 -4.28 -11.95 4.25
N GLN A 47 -4.87 -12.91 4.95
CA GLN A 47 -4.56 -13.15 6.36
C GLN A 47 -3.84 -14.49 6.42
N ASP A 48 -2.52 -14.48 6.23
CA ASP A 48 -1.68 -15.56 6.74
C ASP A 48 -1.66 -15.40 8.27
N LYS A 49 -2.75 -15.86 8.90
CA LYS A 49 -2.79 -16.16 10.32
C LYS A 49 -2.23 -17.57 10.46
N GLU A 50 -0.93 -17.66 10.75
CA GLU A 50 -0.44 -18.80 11.52
C GLU A 50 -1.06 -18.80 12.92
#